data_AF-A0A934XCJ1-F1
#
_entry.id   AF-A0A934XCJ1-F1
#
_cell.length_a   1.000
_cell.length_b   1.000
_cell.length_c   1.000
_cell.angle_alpha   90.00
_cell.angle_beta   90.00
_cell.angle_gamma   90.00
#
_symmetry.space_group_name_H-M   'P 1'
#
loop_
_entity.id
_entity.type
_entity.pdbx_description
1 polymer ?
#
loop_
_entity_poly.entity_id
_entity_poly.type
_entity_poly.pdbx_seq_one_letter_code
_entity_poly.pdbx_strand_id
1 'polypeptide(L)'
;MVMDVVVYAFPRWKWSVVRQCFPKANVTFVKPGAVIPDGVWLLLWGKSNLPQGLASDIRVLRMEDGFLRSVGLGAELVRPLSWVIDGRGMYYDATTPSDLECILATHPFDEALCARAAELRECIVASRLTKYNVGGGFWTRPSHATRVILVPGQVESDASLAYGAPGERSNMGLLRTVRAMHPRAYIVYKPHPDVVARLRKQGVCEQDAIAWCDEVLTDVSMGDLLLLVDEVHVLTSLTGFEALLQGKRVVCHGQPFYSGWGLTHDCVPNPRRQRRLSLDALVAGVLIEYPLYMSRDGKVLISAEQALDTLVQWRQRRGMKVHWWQRITRTILRIFIGVR
;
A
#
# COMPACT_ATOMS: atom_id res chain seq x y z
N MET A 1 -30.38 -8.51 -15.64
CA MET A 1 -29.48 -9.65 -15.84
C MET A 1 -28.50 -9.69 -14.68
N VAL A 2 -28.22 -10.87 -14.12
CA VAL A 2 -27.13 -11.05 -13.16
C VAL A 2 -25.82 -10.87 -13.93
N MET A 3 -24.88 -10.13 -13.36
CA MET A 3 -23.60 -9.83 -13.99
C MET A 3 -22.64 -11.02 -13.81
N ASP A 4 -21.99 -11.46 -14.88
CA ASP A 4 -20.98 -12.52 -14.81
C ASP A 4 -19.57 -11.93 -14.67
N VAL A 5 -18.84 -12.36 -13.64
CA VAL A 5 -17.46 -11.96 -13.38
C VAL A 5 -16.56 -13.19 -13.48
N VAL A 6 -15.62 -13.16 -14.41
CA VAL A 6 -14.61 -14.20 -14.59
C VAL A 6 -13.30 -13.77 -13.92
N VAL A 7 -12.87 -14.54 -12.92
CA VAL A 7 -11.66 -14.29 -12.13
C VAL A 7 -10.53 -15.14 -12.67
N TYR A 8 -9.52 -14.49 -13.26
CA TYR A 8 -8.47 -15.19 -13.99
C TYR A 8 -7.20 -15.35 -13.15
N ALA A 9 -6.77 -16.60 -12.97
CA ALA A 9 -5.52 -17.00 -12.33
C ALA A 9 -5.35 -16.61 -10.84
N PHE A 10 -6.46 -16.49 -10.09
CA PHE A 10 -6.39 -16.22 -8.65
C PHE A 10 -6.09 -17.48 -7.83
N PRO A 11 -5.24 -17.39 -6.78
CA PRO A 11 -5.02 -18.51 -5.87
C PRO A 11 -6.29 -18.84 -5.08
N ARG A 12 -6.54 -20.13 -4.84
CA ARG A 12 -7.78 -20.65 -4.23
C ARG A 12 -8.16 -19.99 -2.91
N TRP A 13 -7.17 -19.64 -2.08
CA TRP A 13 -7.42 -19.02 -0.77
C TRP A 13 -8.09 -17.64 -0.87
N LYS A 14 -7.98 -16.94 -2.01
CA LYS A 14 -8.65 -15.66 -2.26
C LYS A 14 -10.11 -15.81 -2.71
N TRP A 15 -10.52 -16.99 -3.18
CA TRP A 15 -11.80 -17.15 -3.89
C TRP A 15 -13.02 -16.78 -3.04
N SER A 16 -13.03 -17.15 -1.76
CA SER A 16 -14.11 -16.79 -0.84
C SER A 16 -14.28 -15.29 -0.70
N VAL A 17 -13.18 -14.53 -0.63
CA VAL A 17 -13.23 -13.08 -0.45
C VAL A 17 -13.64 -12.40 -1.74
N VAL A 18 -13.08 -12.83 -2.88
CA VAL A 18 -13.45 -12.29 -4.20
C VAL A 18 -14.95 -12.43 -4.44
N ARG A 19 -15.57 -13.58 -4.11
CA ARG A 19 -17.03 -13.74 -4.24
C ARG A 19 -17.82 -12.70 -3.46
N GLN A 20 -17.35 -12.31 -2.28
CA GLN A 20 -18.04 -11.35 -1.41
C GLN A 20 -17.85 -9.91 -1.86
N CYS A 21 -16.80 -9.60 -2.61
CA CYS A 21 -16.67 -8.31 -3.26
C CYS A 21 -17.71 -8.12 -4.38
N PHE A 22 -18.34 -9.20 -4.86
CA PHE A 22 -19.37 -9.16 -5.91
C PHE A 22 -20.63 -9.94 -5.48
N PRO A 23 -21.34 -9.52 -4.43
CA PRO A 23 -22.44 -10.30 -3.84
C PRO A 23 -23.65 -10.47 -4.78
N LYS A 24 -23.76 -9.64 -5.82
CA LYS A 24 -24.84 -9.67 -6.82
C LYS A 24 -24.39 -10.21 -8.19
N ALA A 25 -23.15 -10.72 -8.28
CA ALA A 25 -22.60 -11.27 -9.52
C ALA A 25 -22.44 -12.78 -9.40
N ASN A 26 -22.48 -13.46 -10.55
CA ASN A 26 -22.04 -14.83 -10.65
C ASN A 26 -20.53 -14.85 -10.90
N VAL A 27 -19.77 -15.40 -9.96
CA VAL A 27 -18.30 -15.33 -9.95
C VAL A 27 -17.70 -16.68 -10.28
N THR A 28 -17.04 -16.76 -11.44
CA THR A 28 -16.39 -17.97 -11.95
C THR A 28 -14.88 -17.83 -11.93
N PHE A 29 -14.16 -18.85 -11.45
CA PHE A 29 -12.70 -18.83 -11.35
C PHE A 29 -12.08 -19.70 -12.43
N VAL A 30 -11.14 -19.15 -13.19
CA VAL A 30 -10.49 -19.84 -14.31
C VAL A 30 -8.97 -19.86 -14.14
N LYS A 31 -8.34 -20.91 -14.67
CA LYS A 31 -6.88 -21.09 -14.67
C LYS A 31 -6.25 -20.38 -15.87
N PRO A 32 -4.93 -20.14 -15.84
CA PRO A 32 -4.20 -19.70 -17.03
C PRO A 32 -4.48 -20.58 -18.25
N GLY A 33 -4.68 -19.96 -19.41
CA GLY A 33 -4.99 -20.66 -20.67
C GLY A 33 -6.47 -21.00 -20.89
N ALA A 34 -7.36 -20.72 -19.92
CA ALA A 34 -8.80 -20.83 -20.15
C ALA A 34 -9.29 -19.76 -21.14
N VAL A 35 -10.21 -20.16 -22.02
CA VAL A 35 -10.95 -19.24 -22.90
C VAL A 35 -11.90 -18.41 -22.04
N ILE A 36 -11.89 -17.09 -22.23
CA ILE A 36 -12.78 -16.17 -21.52
C ILE A 36 -14.02 -15.95 -22.38
N PRO A 37 -15.25 -16.22 -21.88
CA PRO A 37 -16.48 -15.98 -22.62
C PRO A 37 -16.69 -14.49 -22.92
N ASP A 38 -17.41 -14.20 -24.01
CA ASP A 38 -17.84 -12.84 -24.35
C ASP A 38 -18.93 -12.33 -23.39
N GLY A 39 -19.08 -11.01 -23.27
CA GLY A 39 -20.13 -10.38 -22.47
C GLY A 39 -19.92 -10.44 -20.94
N VAL A 40 -18.79 -10.96 -20.47
CA VAL A 40 -18.43 -11.02 -19.03
C VAL A 40 -17.53 -9.85 -18.62
N TRP A 41 -17.40 -9.63 -17.31
CA TRP A 41 -16.35 -8.78 -16.75
C TRP A 41 -15.15 -9.63 -16.33
N LEU A 42 -13.95 -9.27 -16.77
CA LEU A 42 -12.72 -9.99 -16.46
C LEU A 42 -12.03 -9.35 -15.24
N LEU A 43 -11.86 -10.11 -14.16
CA LEU A 43 -11.12 -9.68 -12.98
C LEU A 43 -9.69 -10.23 -12.98
N LEU A 44 -8.71 -9.32 -12.88
CA LEU A 44 -7.27 -9.61 -12.80
C LEU A 44 -6.68 -9.10 -11.49
N TRP A 45 -5.54 -9.66 -11.08
CA TRP A 45 -4.79 -9.15 -9.93
C TRP A 45 -3.80 -8.08 -10.38
N GLY A 46 -3.91 -6.87 -9.84
CA GLY A 46 -3.03 -5.74 -10.14
C GLY A 46 -2.83 -5.55 -11.65
N LYS A 47 -1.57 -5.34 -12.07
CA LYS A 47 -1.15 -5.19 -13.48
C LYS A 47 -0.79 -6.52 -14.16
N SER A 48 -1.39 -7.65 -13.77
CA SER A 48 -1.25 -8.89 -14.55
C SER A 48 -1.65 -8.69 -16.02
N ASN A 49 -0.93 -9.38 -16.91
CA ASN A 49 -1.16 -9.34 -18.35
C ASN A 49 -2.55 -9.85 -18.70
N LEU A 50 -3.13 -9.26 -19.75
CA LEU A 50 -4.37 -9.77 -20.33
C LEU A 50 -4.12 -11.16 -20.95
N PRO A 51 -5.03 -12.12 -20.76
CA PRO A 51 -5.00 -13.36 -21.56
C PRO A 51 -5.17 -13.06 -23.05
N GLN A 52 -4.70 -13.98 -23.89
CA GLN A 52 -4.87 -13.88 -25.34
C GLN A 52 -6.31 -14.23 -25.75
N GLY A 53 -6.75 -13.74 -26.92
CA GLY A 53 -8.05 -14.09 -27.49
C GLY A 53 -9.25 -13.44 -26.79
N LEU A 54 -9.05 -12.31 -26.10
CA LEU A 54 -10.14 -11.54 -25.51
C LEU A 54 -10.94 -10.79 -26.58
N ALA A 55 -12.26 -10.70 -26.37
CA ALA A 55 -13.11 -9.78 -27.10
C ALA A 55 -12.63 -8.33 -26.94
N SER A 56 -12.75 -7.53 -27.99
CA SER A 56 -12.25 -6.14 -28.03
C SER A 56 -12.96 -5.20 -27.05
N ASP A 57 -14.18 -5.52 -26.66
CA ASP A 57 -15.05 -4.72 -25.80
C ASP A 57 -15.12 -5.26 -24.36
N ILE A 58 -14.28 -6.24 -24.00
CA ILE A 58 -14.30 -6.83 -22.66
C ILE A 58 -14.01 -5.79 -21.59
N ARG A 59 -14.85 -5.75 -20.56
CA ARG A 59 -14.60 -4.90 -19.39
C ARG A 59 -13.61 -5.58 -18.47
N VAL A 60 -12.48 -4.91 -18.25
CA VAL A 60 -11.42 -5.38 -17.34
C VAL A 60 -11.52 -4.68 -16.00
N LEU A 61 -11.52 -5.47 -14.93
CA LEU A 61 -11.38 -5.02 -13.55
C LEU A 61 -10.03 -5.50 -13.01
N ARG A 62 -9.40 -4.68 -12.18
CA ARG A 62 -8.13 -5.01 -11.51
C ARG A 62 -8.29 -4.93 -10.00
N MET A 63 -7.84 -5.96 -9.30
CA MET A 63 -7.95 -6.08 -7.84
C MET A 63 -6.58 -6.02 -7.18
N GLU A 64 -6.50 -5.37 -6.02
CA GLU A 64 -5.33 -5.42 -5.13
C GLU A 64 -5.78 -5.44 -3.67
N ASP A 65 -4.84 -5.67 -2.77
CA ASP A 65 -4.98 -5.35 -1.35
C ASP A 65 -5.19 -3.82 -1.21
N GLY A 66 -6.07 -3.43 -0.29
CA GLY A 66 -6.28 -2.04 0.07
C GLY A 66 -5.27 -1.52 1.11
N PHE A 67 -5.46 -0.29 1.55
CA PHE A 67 -4.46 0.45 2.32
C PHE A 67 -4.40 0.07 3.81
N LEU A 68 -5.56 -0.15 4.46
CA LEU A 68 -5.63 -0.65 5.85
C LEU A 68 -5.70 -2.18 5.84
N ARG A 69 -4.53 -2.80 5.75
CA ARG A 69 -4.42 -4.21 5.34
C ARG A 69 -4.50 -5.21 6.50
N SER A 70 -3.53 -5.22 7.41
CA SER A 70 -3.35 -6.28 8.41
C SER A 70 -2.40 -5.88 9.55
N VAL A 71 -2.45 -6.62 10.67
CA VAL A 71 -1.42 -6.55 11.73
C VAL A 71 -0.34 -7.62 11.47
N GLY A 72 0.83 -7.21 10.96
CA GLY A 72 1.95 -8.09 10.59
C GLY A 72 2.27 -8.04 9.08
N LEU A 73 3.37 -8.70 8.67
CA LEU A 73 3.80 -8.74 7.26
C LEU A 73 2.82 -9.52 6.38
N GLY A 74 2.66 -9.10 5.13
CA GLY A 74 1.85 -9.82 4.15
C GLY A 74 2.33 -11.25 3.90
N ALA A 75 3.62 -11.51 4.14
CA ALA A 75 4.23 -12.84 4.09
C ALA A 75 3.83 -13.79 5.24
N GLU A 76 3.08 -13.32 6.24
CA GLU A 76 2.52 -14.18 7.29
C GLU A 76 1.16 -14.82 6.91
N LEU A 77 0.73 -14.71 5.64
CA LEU A 77 -0.55 -15.24 5.13
C LEU A 77 -1.79 -14.71 5.87
N VAL A 78 -1.67 -13.50 6.42
CA VAL A 78 -2.74 -12.84 7.15
C VAL A 78 -3.76 -12.28 6.16
N ARG A 79 -5.02 -12.74 6.26
CA ARG A 79 -6.12 -12.28 5.39
C ARG A 79 -6.27 -10.75 5.51
N PRO A 80 -6.19 -9.99 4.40
CA PRO A 80 -6.34 -8.55 4.45
C PRO A 80 -7.82 -8.18 4.65
N LEU A 81 -8.07 -7.11 5.40
CA LEU A 81 -9.41 -6.59 5.64
C LEU A 81 -9.85 -5.60 4.56
N SER A 82 -8.92 -5.12 3.72
CA SER A 82 -9.17 -4.09 2.73
C SER A 82 -8.77 -4.57 1.34
N TRP A 83 -9.59 -4.26 0.35
CA TRP A 83 -9.43 -4.65 -1.04
C TRP A 83 -9.82 -3.49 -1.94
N VAL A 84 -9.16 -3.34 -3.08
CA VAL A 84 -9.55 -2.37 -4.10
C VAL A 84 -9.94 -3.09 -5.37
N ILE A 85 -10.92 -2.56 -6.09
CA ILE A 85 -11.34 -3.03 -7.41
C ILE A 85 -11.43 -1.81 -8.30
N ASP A 86 -10.63 -1.79 -9.37
CA ASP A 86 -10.49 -0.66 -10.27
C ASP A 86 -10.84 -1.08 -11.69
N GLY A 87 -11.80 -0.39 -12.30
CA GLY A 87 -12.28 -0.63 -13.65
C GLY A 87 -11.64 0.25 -14.72
N ARG A 88 -10.73 1.17 -14.35
CA ARG A 88 -10.02 2.06 -15.29
C ARG A 88 -8.53 1.73 -15.39
N GLY A 89 -7.91 1.41 -14.28
CA GLY A 89 -6.47 1.21 -14.17
C GLY A 89 -6.08 0.58 -12.84
N MET A 90 -5.08 1.14 -12.17
CA MET A 90 -4.71 0.79 -10.79
C MET A 90 -4.16 2.05 -10.10
N TYR A 91 -4.44 2.22 -8.81
CA TYR A 91 -4.01 3.40 -8.05
C TYR A 91 -2.51 3.72 -8.13
N TYR A 92 -1.64 2.70 -8.20
CA TYR A 92 -0.19 2.87 -8.26
C TYR A 92 0.34 3.10 -9.68
N ASP A 93 -0.50 3.00 -10.71
CA ASP A 93 -0.12 3.21 -12.10
C ASP A 93 -0.34 4.67 -12.48
N ALA A 94 0.75 5.42 -12.63
CA ALA A 94 0.73 6.81 -13.04
C ALA A 94 0.78 6.98 -14.56
N THR A 95 0.81 5.91 -15.35
CA THR A 95 0.83 5.99 -16.82
C THR A 95 -0.55 6.17 -17.43
N THR A 96 -1.59 5.72 -16.72
CA THR A 96 -3.00 5.81 -17.14
C THR A 96 -3.90 6.25 -15.98
N PRO A 97 -5.10 6.81 -16.25
CA PRO A 97 -6.07 7.08 -15.19
C PRO A 97 -6.48 5.82 -14.41
N SER A 98 -6.86 6.00 -13.15
CA SER A 98 -7.44 4.98 -12.28
C SER A 98 -8.79 5.45 -11.73
N ASP A 99 -9.58 4.53 -11.18
CA ASP A 99 -10.81 4.91 -10.48
C ASP A 99 -10.52 5.81 -9.28
N LEU A 100 -9.43 5.56 -8.55
CA LEU A 100 -9.00 6.45 -7.47
C LEU A 100 -8.65 7.86 -7.98
N GLU A 101 -7.89 7.98 -9.08
CA GLU A 101 -7.57 9.28 -9.67
C GLU A 101 -8.84 10.03 -10.09
N CYS A 102 -9.84 9.32 -10.62
CA CYS A 102 -11.13 9.91 -10.97
C CYS A 102 -11.93 10.35 -9.72
N ILE A 103 -11.99 9.53 -8.67
CA ILE A 103 -12.63 9.88 -7.39
C ILE A 103 -11.99 11.16 -6.84
N LEU A 104 -10.66 11.19 -6.73
CA LEU A 104 -9.93 12.35 -6.21
C LEU A 104 -10.09 13.60 -7.08
N ALA A 105 -10.16 13.45 -8.40
CA ALA A 105 -10.35 14.56 -9.31
C ALA A 105 -11.79 15.13 -9.26
N THR A 106 -12.81 14.28 -9.12
CA THR A 106 -14.20 14.67 -9.44
C THR A 106 -15.19 14.61 -8.28
N HIS A 107 -14.91 13.83 -7.23
CA HIS A 107 -15.82 13.69 -6.11
C HIS A 107 -15.95 15.01 -5.33
N PRO A 108 -17.16 15.43 -4.90
CA PRO A 108 -17.35 16.73 -4.25
C PRO A 108 -16.64 16.83 -2.90
N PHE A 109 -16.58 15.72 -2.14
CA PHE A 109 -16.05 15.68 -0.76
C PHE A 109 -16.70 16.76 0.11
N ASP A 110 -17.98 16.56 0.43
CA ASP A 110 -18.71 17.48 1.31
C ASP A 110 -18.12 17.52 2.73
N GLU A 111 -18.58 18.50 3.51
CA GLU A 111 -18.07 18.75 4.86
C GLU A 111 -18.26 17.54 5.78
N ALA A 112 -19.36 16.80 5.65
CA ALA A 112 -19.65 15.63 6.47
C ALA A 112 -18.67 14.47 6.17
N LEU A 113 -18.39 14.22 4.89
CA LEU A 113 -17.42 13.20 4.48
C LEU A 113 -16.00 13.58 4.89
N CYS A 114 -15.62 14.85 4.77
CA CYS A 114 -14.33 15.34 5.25
C CYS A 114 -14.20 15.25 6.79
N ALA A 115 -15.25 15.57 7.54
CA ALA A 115 -15.27 15.41 9.01
C ALA A 115 -15.09 13.93 9.41
N ARG A 116 -15.83 13.03 8.78
CA ARG A 116 -15.68 11.57 8.96
C ARG A 116 -14.25 11.10 8.65
N ALA A 117 -13.67 11.60 7.56
CA ALA A 117 -12.30 11.27 7.18
C ALA A 117 -11.26 11.80 8.17
N ALA A 118 -11.48 12.99 8.75
CA ALA A 118 -10.62 13.56 9.79
C ALA A 118 -10.64 12.69 11.06
N GLU A 119 -11.82 12.28 11.53
CA GLU A 119 -11.97 11.38 12.68
C GLU A 119 -11.28 10.02 12.44
N LEU A 120 -11.48 9.44 11.25
CA LEU A 120 -10.81 8.19 10.87
C LEU A 120 -9.28 8.36 10.85
N ARG A 121 -8.76 9.46 10.30
CA ARG A 121 -7.34 9.79 10.28
C ARG A 121 -6.78 9.89 11.70
N GLU A 122 -7.45 10.62 12.59
CA GLU A 122 -7.03 10.77 13.98
C GLU A 122 -6.96 9.43 14.70
N CYS A 123 -7.96 8.56 14.51
CA CYS A 123 -7.94 7.21 15.05
C CYS A 123 -6.77 6.37 14.50
N ILE A 124 -6.48 6.45 13.20
CA ILE A 124 -5.34 5.74 12.58
C ILE A 124 -4.02 6.22 13.21
N VAL A 125 -3.82 7.53 13.31
CA VAL A 125 -2.60 8.12 13.87
C VAL A 125 -2.45 7.74 15.34
N ALA A 126 -3.51 7.87 16.14
CA ALA A 126 -3.50 7.53 17.56
C ALA A 126 -3.20 6.04 17.81
N SER A 127 -3.71 5.16 16.94
CA SER A 127 -3.46 3.71 17.04
C SER A 127 -2.04 3.29 16.65
N ARG A 128 -1.25 4.20 16.07
CA ARG A 128 0.08 3.94 15.49
C ARG A 128 0.09 2.74 14.55
N LEU A 129 -1.00 2.54 13.81
CA LEU A 129 -1.12 1.47 12.83
C LEU A 129 -0.45 1.88 11.53
N THR A 130 0.39 0.99 11.00
CA THR A 130 1.01 1.09 9.67
C THR A 130 0.68 -0.15 8.86
N LYS A 131 1.01 -0.19 7.56
CA LYS A 131 0.71 -1.36 6.70
C LYS A 131 1.23 -2.69 7.26
N TYR A 132 2.40 -2.67 7.91
CA TYR A 132 3.08 -3.89 8.36
C TYR A 132 3.13 -4.07 9.88
N ASN A 133 3.06 -3.00 10.68
CA ASN A 133 3.06 -3.06 12.16
C ASN A 133 4.20 -3.92 12.75
N VAL A 134 5.40 -3.84 12.16
CA VAL A 134 6.62 -4.58 12.59
C VAL A 134 7.67 -3.63 13.15
N GLY A 135 8.60 -4.18 13.95
CA GLY A 135 9.65 -3.45 14.67
C GLY A 135 9.29 -3.31 16.15
N GLY A 136 10.25 -3.61 17.03
CA GLY A 136 10.11 -3.46 18.48
C GLY A 136 11.20 -2.59 19.12
N GLY A 137 12.16 -2.13 18.33
CA GLY A 137 13.25 -1.28 18.77
C GLY A 137 12.80 0.17 18.98
N PHE A 138 13.51 0.85 19.88
CA PHE A 138 13.37 2.28 20.10
C PHE A 138 14.49 3.02 19.37
N TRP A 139 14.17 4.15 18.78
CA TRP A 139 15.15 5.06 18.21
C TRP A 139 14.99 6.44 18.83
N THR A 140 16.10 7.06 19.16
CA THR A 140 16.13 8.41 19.71
C THR A 140 16.70 9.33 18.66
N ARG A 141 15.97 10.40 18.37
CA ARG A 141 16.44 11.45 17.46
C ARG A 141 17.78 12.02 17.97
N PRO A 142 18.81 12.13 17.10
CA PRO A 142 20.07 12.76 17.47
C PRO A 142 19.85 14.21 17.90
N SER A 143 20.33 14.58 19.09
CA SER A 143 20.12 15.91 19.68
C SER A 143 20.72 17.05 18.86
N HIS A 144 21.75 16.77 18.08
CA HIS A 144 22.41 17.74 17.21
C HIS A 144 21.72 17.88 15.84
N ALA A 145 20.78 16.99 15.49
CA ALA A 145 20.12 17.00 14.19
C ALA A 145 18.99 18.04 14.14
N THR A 146 19.23 19.14 13.44
CA THR A 146 18.23 20.20 13.23
C THR A 146 17.11 19.75 12.27
N ARG A 147 17.43 18.89 11.30
CA ARG A 147 16.47 18.29 10.36
C ARG A 147 16.77 16.82 10.16
N VAL A 148 15.76 15.98 10.37
CA VAL A 148 15.83 14.53 10.17
C VAL A 148 14.95 14.14 8.99
N ILE A 149 15.56 13.50 8.00
CA ILE A 149 14.89 13.03 6.78
C ILE A 149 14.86 11.51 6.77
N LEU A 150 13.67 10.94 6.60
CA LEU A 150 13.48 9.51 6.41
C LEU A 150 13.44 9.16 4.92
N VAL A 151 14.21 8.15 4.53
CA VAL A 151 14.14 7.50 3.21
C VAL A 151 13.73 6.03 3.42
N PRO A 152 12.46 5.66 3.20
CA PRO A 152 12.04 4.28 3.29
C PRO A 152 12.39 3.52 2.00
N GLY A 153 13.05 2.38 2.15
CA GLY A 153 13.33 1.46 1.05
C GLY A 153 12.06 0.77 0.56
N GLN A 154 12.05 0.45 -0.74
CA GLN A 154 10.99 -0.29 -1.41
C GLN A 154 11.56 -1.56 -2.05
N VAL A 155 10.71 -2.53 -2.35
CA VAL A 155 11.12 -3.67 -3.18
C VAL A 155 11.25 -3.16 -4.62
N GLU A 156 12.45 -3.16 -5.20
CA GLU A 156 12.71 -2.57 -6.52
C GLU A 156 11.92 -3.22 -7.68
N SER A 157 11.41 -4.44 -7.47
CA SER A 157 10.53 -5.15 -8.42
C SER A 157 9.04 -4.88 -8.22
N ASP A 158 8.65 -4.00 -7.30
CA ASP A 158 7.26 -3.64 -7.04
C ASP A 158 6.63 -2.93 -8.25
N ALA A 159 5.40 -3.30 -8.59
CA ALA A 159 4.66 -2.71 -9.70
C ALA A 159 4.46 -1.19 -9.53
N SER A 160 4.35 -0.71 -8.30
CA SER A 160 4.27 0.73 -8.01
C SER A 160 5.51 1.51 -8.43
N LEU A 161 6.70 0.88 -8.50
CA LEU A 161 7.88 1.53 -9.07
C LEU A 161 7.86 1.46 -10.60
N ALA A 162 7.52 0.29 -11.16
CA ALA A 162 7.47 0.11 -12.61
C ALA A 162 6.49 1.08 -13.30
N TYR A 163 5.34 1.34 -12.68
CA TYR A 163 4.26 2.15 -13.25
C TYR A 163 4.08 3.52 -12.57
N GLY A 164 4.69 3.74 -11.41
CA GLY A 164 4.57 4.99 -10.66
C GLY A 164 5.86 5.80 -10.60
N ALA A 165 7.02 5.28 -11.01
CA ALA A 165 8.27 6.04 -11.03
C ALA A 165 8.79 6.17 -12.47
N PRO A 166 8.54 7.30 -13.17
CA PRO A 166 8.99 7.49 -14.55
C PRO A 166 10.50 7.72 -14.68
N GLY A 167 11.20 8.09 -13.59
CA GLY A 167 12.65 8.33 -13.54
C GLY A 167 13.39 7.28 -12.72
N GLU A 168 13.98 7.72 -11.60
CA GLU A 168 14.69 6.85 -10.66
C GLU A 168 13.78 5.75 -10.11
N ARG A 169 14.32 4.51 -10.00
CA ARG A 169 13.57 3.31 -9.56
C ARG A 169 14.32 2.48 -8.52
N SER A 170 15.51 2.91 -8.11
CA SER A 170 16.37 2.21 -7.16
C SER A 170 16.38 2.91 -5.79
N ASN A 171 16.54 2.11 -4.74
CA ASN A 171 16.64 2.65 -3.38
C ASN A 171 17.89 3.52 -3.21
N MET A 172 19.02 3.08 -3.77
CA MET A 172 20.29 3.82 -3.67
C MET A 172 20.30 5.08 -4.53
N GLY A 173 19.65 5.07 -5.69
CA GLY A 173 19.48 6.27 -6.50
C GLY A 173 18.65 7.34 -5.80
N LEU A 174 17.55 6.93 -5.14
CA LEU A 174 16.81 7.83 -4.25
C LEU A 174 17.72 8.36 -3.13
N LEU A 175 18.42 7.48 -2.40
CA LEU A 175 19.23 7.88 -1.25
C LEU A 175 20.35 8.87 -1.63
N ARG A 176 21.02 8.65 -2.78
CA ARG A 176 21.99 9.59 -3.37
C ARG A 176 21.36 10.94 -3.69
N THR A 177 20.20 10.93 -4.31
CA THR A 177 19.46 12.16 -4.66
C THR A 177 19.10 12.96 -3.40
N VAL A 178 18.58 12.28 -2.35
CA VAL A 178 18.24 12.93 -1.08
C VAL A 178 19.49 13.52 -0.41
N ARG A 179 20.61 12.79 -0.36
CA ARG A 179 21.86 13.31 0.20
C ARG A 179 22.38 14.52 -0.57
N ALA A 180 22.32 14.49 -1.91
CA ALA A 180 22.73 15.62 -2.74
C ALA A 180 21.86 16.86 -2.51
N MET A 181 20.54 16.69 -2.37
CA MET A 181 19.61 17.78 -2.06
C MET A 181 19.74 18.31 -0.63
N HIS A 182 20.16 17.47 0.31
CA HIS A 182 20.25 17.80 1.73
C HIS A 182 21.61 17.41 2.34
N PRO A 183 22.72 18.09 1.96
CA PRO A 183 24.06 17.69 2.39
C PRO A 183 24.28 17.70 3.91
N ARG A 184 23.52 18.54 4.64
CA ARG A 184 23.65 18.74 6.09
C ARG A 184 22.52 18.12 6.93
N ALA A 185 21.50 17.54 6.30
CA ALA A 185 20.42 16.91 7.05
C ALA A 185 20.87 15.56 7.61
N TYR A 186 20.27 15.15 8.72
CA TYR A 186 20.44 13.81 9.25
C TYR A 186 19.50 12.86 8.50
N ILE A 187 20.07 11.99 7.66
CA ILE A 187 19.33 11.09 6.79
C ILE A 187 19.30 9.70 7.40
N VAL A 188 18.09 9.20 7.62
CA VAL A 188 17.82 7.85 8.08
C VAL A 188 17.31 7.03 6.90
N TYR A 189 18.01 5.94 6.55
CA TYR A 189 17.51 4.95 5.61
C TYR A 189 16.82 3.82 6.37
N LYS A 190 15.57 3.49 6.00
CA LYS A 190 14.85 2.36 6.57
C LYS A 190 14.58 1.32 5.46
N PRO A 191 15.35 0.22 5.38
CA PRO A 191 15.15 -0.81 4.37
C PRO A 191 13.74 -1.43 4.45
N HIS A 192 13.22 -1.92 3.33
CA HIS A 192 11.90 -2.54 3.29
C HIS A 192 11.83 -3.79 4.18
N PRO A 193 10.78 -3.99 5.01
CA PRO A 193 10.76 -5.09 5.98
C PRO A 193 10.79 -6.48 5.31
N ASP A 194 10.18 -6.66 4.15
CA ASP A 194 10.28 -7.94 3.40
C ASP A 194 11.70 -8.23 2.90
N VAL A 195 12.51 -7.19 2.65
CA VAL A 195 13.92 -7.35 2.28
C VAL A 195 14.75 -7.75 3.51
N VAL A 196 14.52 -7.07 4.64
CA VAL A 196 15.16 -7.40 5.94
C VAL A 196 14.82 -8.84 6.36
N ALA A 197 13.57 -9.26 6.18
CA ALA A 197 13.10 -10.61 6.48
C ALA A 197 13.53 -11.66 5.43
N ARG A 198 14.29 -11.27 4.40
CA ARG A 198 14.74 -12.13 3.27
C ARG A 198 13.60 -12.80 2.50
N LEU A 199 12.43 -12.17 2.50
CA LEU A 199 11.24 -12.60 1.75
C LEU A 199 11.25 -12.06 0.32
N ARG A 200 12.02 -10.98 0.08
CA ARG A 200 12.25 -10.38 -1.23
C ARG A 200 13.74 -10.14 -1.45
N LYS A 201 14.15 -10.05 -2.72
CA LYS A 201 15.53 -9.73 -3.08
C LYS A 201 15.87 -8.31 -2.64
N GLN A 202 17.08 -8.11 -2.17
CA GLN A 202 17.66 -6.77 -1.97
C GLN A 202 17.76 -6.03 -3.30
N GLY A 203 17.60 -4.72 -3.24
CA GLY A 203 17.91 -3.84 -4.36
C GLY A 203 19.41 -3.81 -4.67
N VAL A 204 19.75 -3.18 -5.78
CA VAL A 204 21.14 -3.09 -6.24
C VAL A 204 21.95 -2.22 -5.27
N CYS A 205 23.07 -2.76 -4.77
CA CYS A 205 24.03 -2.05 -3.92
C CYS A 205 23.45 -1.50 -2.60
N GLU A 206 22.40 -2.10 -2.03
CA GLU A 206 21.83 -1.61 -0.75
C GLU A 206 22.82 -1.67 0.43
N GLN A 207 23.85 -2.51 0.36
CA GLN A 207 24.95 -2.51 1.32
C GLN A 207 25.71 -1.17 1.39
N ASP A 208 25.66 -0.36 0.32
CA ASP A 208 26.34 0.92 0.22
C ASP A 208 25.51 2.07 0.80
N ALA A 209 24.34 1.79 1.40
CA ALA A 209 23.45 2.81 1.96
C ALA A 209 24.17 3.71 2.97
N ILE A 210 25.08 3.15 3.78
CA ILE A 210 25.85 3.87 4.81
C ILE A 210 26.72 4.98 4.20
N ALA A 211 27.09 4.90 2.92
CA ALA A 211 27.82 5.98 2.25
C ALA A 211 26.95 7.23 1.98
N TRP A 212 25.62 7.09 2.06
CA TRP A 212 24.67 8.12 1.65
C TRP A 212 23.69 8.54 2.76
N CYS A 213 23.54 7.75 3.82
CA CYS A 213 22.75 8.09 5.01
C CYS A 213 23.62 8.14 6.27
N ASP A 214 23.13 8.81 7.31
CA ASP A 214 23.78 8.86 8.62
C ASP A 214 23.49 7.58 9.43
N GLU A 215 22.32 6.97 9.23
CA GLU A 215 21.92 5.75 9.96
C GLU A 215 20.99 4.85 9.14
N VAL A 216 21.14 3.52 9.31
CA VAL A 216 20.26 2.51 8.73
C VAL A 216 19.42 1.85 9.83
N LEU A 217 18.09 2.02 9.80
CA LEU A 217 17.18 1.53 10.85
C LEU A 217 16.36 0.32 10.38
N THR A 218 16.68 -0.87 10.92
CA THR A 218 15.99 -2.11 10.57
C THR A 218 14.86 -2.48 11.54
N ASP A 219 15.03 -2.28 12.85
CA ASP A 219 14.11 -2.81 13.89
C ASP A 219 13.16 -1.77 14.53
N VAL A 220 13.17 -0.53 14.05
CA VAL A 220 12.29 0.53 14.56
C VAL A 220 10.94 0.46 13.86
N SER A 221 9.84 0.59 14.60
CA SER A 221 8.51 0.62 14.00
C SER A 221 8.34 1.85 13.11
N MET A 222 7.73 1.70 11.94
CA MET A 222 7.51 2.83 11.03
C MET A 222 6.61 3.90 11.68
N GLY A 223 5.61 3.48 12.46
CA GLY A 223 4.69 4.40 13.15
C GLY A 223 5.40 5.29 14.16
N ASP A 224 6.30 4.72 14.98
CA ASP A 224 7.07 5.50 15.95
C ASP A 224 8.15 6.35 15.27
N LEU A 225 8.79 5.82 14.22
CA LEU A 225 9.80 6.57 13.47
C LEU A 225 9.22 7.82 12.81
N LEU A 226 8.02 7.72 12.21
CA LEU A 226 7.37 8.87 11.57
C LEU A 226 7.12 10.02 12.55
N LEU A 227 6.85 9.74 13.83
CA LEU A 227 6.68 10.79 14.85
C LEU A 227 7.96 11.61 15.06
N LEU A 228 9.13 10.98 14.92
CA LEU A 228 10.43 11.54 15.30
C LEU A 228 11.17 12.23 14.15
N VAL A 229 10.79 11.96 12.90
CA VAL A 229 11.37 12.61 11.71
C VAL A 229 10.61 13.87 11.31
N ASP A 230 11.24 14.75 10.56
CA ASP A 230 10.62 16.00 10.09
C ASP A 230 10.01 15.84 8.70
N GLU A 231 10.62 14.99 7.87
CA GLU A 231 10.30 14.88 6.45
C GLU A 231 10.58 13.48 5.93
N VAL A 232 9.81 13.07 4.93
CA VAL A 232 9.93 11.74 4.30
C VAL A 232 10.10 11.90 2.80
N HIS A 233 11.17 11.31 2.26
CA HIS A 233 11.45 11.29 0.83
C HIS A 233 11.16 9.89 0.28
N VAL A 234 10.27 9.80 -0.71
CA VAL A 234 9.79 8.52 -1.25
C VAL A 234 9.87 8.50 -2.77
N LEU A 235 10.02 7.32 -3.36
CA LEU A 235 9.65 7.11 -4.76
C LEU A 235 8.13 6.99 -4.85
N THR A 236 7.59 5.83 -4.48
CA THR A 236 6.15 5.54 -4.57
C THR A 236 5.58 4.82 -3.34
N SER A 237 6.38 4.70 -2.27
CA SER A 237 6.04 3.94 -1.07
C SER A 237 4.74 4.40 -0.43
N LEU A 238 3.92 3.47 0.09
CA LEU A 238 2.77 3.83 0.93
C LEU A 238 3.18 4.66 2.16
N THR A 239 4.43 4.54 2.62
CA THR A 239 4.96 5.31 3.75
C THR A 239 4.83 6.82 3.56
N GLY A 240 4.89 7.33 2.32
CA GLY A 240 4.64 8.75 2.09
C GLY A 240 3.18 9.14 2.41
N PHE A 241 2.21 8.29 2.12
CA PHE A 241 0.82 8.51 2.55
C PHE A 241 0.69 8.43 4.07
N GLU A 242 1.30 7.43 4.72
CA GLU A 242 1.30 7.29 6.18
C GLU A 242 1.93 8.52 6.87
N ALA A 243 2.96 9.11 6.27
CA ALA A 243 3.59 10.35 6.73
C ALA A 243 2.66 11.56 6.57
N LEU A 244 1.90 11.67 5.46
CA LEU A 244 0.88 12.70 5.29
C LEU A 244 -0.20 12.61 6.37
N LEU A 245 -0.65 11.41 6.74
CA LEU A 245 -1.64 11.24 7.81
C LEU A 245 -1.17 11.83 9.15
N GLN A 246 0.15 11.81 9.40
CA GLN A 246 0.78 12.39 10.60
C GLN A 246 1.18 13.87 10.43
N GLY A 247 0.77 14.52 9.34
CA GLY A 247 1.11 15.92 9.07
C GLY A 247 2.59 16.17 8.74
N LYS A 248 3.33 15.13 8.33
CA LYS A 248 4.75 15.25 7.97
C LYS A 248 4.91 15.83 6.57
N ARG A 249 6.02 16.54 6.35
CA ARG A 249 6.40 16.98 5.01
C ARG A 249 6.80 15.76 4.18
N VAL A 250 6.29 15.66 2.96
CA VAL A 250 6.57 14.52 2.06
C VAL A 250 7.06 15.03 0.72
N VAL A 251 8.19 14.47 0.28
CA VAL A 251 8.81 14.73 -1.02
C VAL A 251 8.70 13.48 -1.89
N CYS A 252 8.02 13.60 -3.02
CA CYS A 252 7.79 12.51 -3.96
C CYS A 252 8.75 12.61 -5.16
N HIS A 253 9.64 11.63 -5.26
CA HIS A 253 10.55 11.43 -6.40
C HIS A 253 9.93 10.54 -7.49
N GLY A 254 8.82 9.86 -7.18
CA GLY A 254 7.92 9.24 -8.15
C GLY A 254 6.55 9.91 -8.15
N GLN A 255 5.57 9.18 -8.68
CA GLN A 255 4.17 9.60 -8.86
C GLN A 255 3.19 8.65 -8.14
N PRO A 256 3.34 8.42 -6.82
CA PRO A 256 2.39 7.59 -6.07
C PRO A 256 0.97 8.19 -6.13
N PHE A 257 -0.05 7.39 -5.79
CA PHE A 257 -1.45 7.82 -5.90
C PHE A 257 -1.78 9.14 -5.15
N TYR A 258 -1.03 9.45 -4.10
CA TYR A 258 -1.22 10.63 -3.24
C TYR A 258 -0.40 11.86 -3.67
N SER A 259 0.45 11.76 -4.70
CA SER A 259 1.16 12.93 -5.25
C SER A 259 0.33 13.69 -6.28
N GLY A 260 0.64 14.96 -6.51
CA GLY A 260 -0.04 15.81 -7.51
C GLY A 260 -1.31 16.50 -7.00
N TRP A 261 -1.67 16.33 -5.73
CA TRP A 261 -2.89 16.91 -5.14
C TRP A 261 -2.62 18.14 -4.25
N GLY A 262 -1.39 18.67 -4.29
CA GLY A 262 -0.98 19.85 -3.52
C GLY A 262 -0.59 19.59 -2.06
N LEU A 263 -0.55 18.32 -1.63
CA LEU A 263 -0.17 17.89 -0.27
C LEU A 263 1.28 17.45 -0.13
N THR A 264 1.97 17.25 -1.27
CA THR A 264 3.36 16.78 -1.37
C THR A 264 4.20 17.77 -2.15
N HIS A 265 5.52 17.74 -1.93
CA HIS A 265 6.46 18.35 -2.85
C HIS A 265 6.82 17.33 -3.93
N ASP A 266 6.35 17.55 -5.17
CA ASP A 266 6.52 16.60 -6.26
C ASP A 266 7.72 16.96 -7.14
N CYS A 267 8.78 16.17 -7.07
CA CYS A 267 9.94 16.31 -7.94
C CYS A 267 9.62 15.92 -9.40
N VAL A 268 8.60 15.06 -9.58
CA VAL A 268 8.13 14.63 -10.90
C VAL A 268 6.60 14.78 -10.98
N PRO A 269 6.09 15.99 -11.26
CA PRO A 269 4.65 16.26 -11.30
C PRO A 269 3.91 15.38 -12.32
N ASN A 270 2.69 14.96 -11.98
CA ASN A 270 1.80 14.28 -12.92
C ASN A 270 0.85 15.30 -13.58
N PRO A 271 0.92 15.52 -14.90
CA PRO A 271 0.16 16.59 -15.57
C PRO A 271 -1.36 16.41 -15.53
N ARG A 272 -1.85 15.18 -15.24
CA ARG A 272 -3.28 14.91 -15.13
C ARG A 272 -3.88 15.31 -13.77
N ARG A 273 -3.04 15.45 -12.74
CA ARG A 273 -3.48 15.78 -11.37
C ARG A 273 -3.30 17.28 -11.14
N GLN A 274 -4.38 18.02 -11.35
CA GLN A 274 -4.38 19.48 -11.30
C GLN A 274 -5.20 20.05 -10.13
N ARG A 275 -6.05 19.22 -9.51
CA ARG A 275 -6.87 19.62 -8.38
C ARG A 275 -6.03 19.65 -7.10
N ARG A 276 -6.23 20.68 -6.28
CA ARG A 276 -5.72 20.72 -4.90
C ARG A 276 -6.76 20.13 -3.96
N LEU A 277 -6.31 19.25 -3.06
CA LEU A 277 -7.17 18.61 -2.05
C LEU A 277 -6.70 18.99 -0.64
N SER A 278 -7.65 19.02 0.31
CA SER A 278 -7.31 18.92 1.72
C SER A 278 -6.83 17.50 2.03
N LEU A 279 -6.09 17.33 3.13
CA LEU A 279 -5.69 16.00 3.58
C LEU A 279 -6.91 15.10 3.84
N ASP A 280 -7.98 15.66 4.39
CA ASP A 280 -9.20 14.91 4.71
C ASP A 280 -9.99 14.50 3.46
N ALA A 281 -9.99 15.31 2.40
CA ALA A 281 -10.54 14.90 1.10
C ALA A 281 -9.72 13.77 0.47
N LEU A 282 -8.39 13.81 0.56
CA LEU A 282 -7.52 12.71 0.12
C LEU A 282 -7.83 11.44 0.94
N VAL A 283 -7.94 11.55 2.27
CA VAL A 283 -8.27 10.42 3.15
C VAL A 283 -9.63 9.83 2.81
N ALA A 284 -10.66 10.67 2.60
CA ALA A 284 -11.98 10.21 2.19
C ALA A 284 -11.91 9.41 0.88
N GLY A 285 -11.26 9.93 -0.15
CA GLY A 285 -11.14 9.23 -1.44
C GLY A 285 -10.37 7.91 -1.31
N VAL A 286 -9.26 7.90 -0.57
CA VAL A 286 -8.33 6.77 -0.48
C VAL A 286 -8.82 5.68 0.47
N LEU A 287 -9.42 6.04 1.61
CA LEU A 287 -9.77 5.11 2.68
C LEU A 287 -11.28 4.89 2.85
N ILE A 288 -12.15 5.68 2.24
CA ILE A 288 -13.61 5.53 2.40
C ILE A 288 -14.25 5.15 1.07
N GLU A 289 -14.03 5.96 0.03
CA GLU A 289 -14.75 5.82 -1.23
C GLU A 289 -14.18 4.73 -2.16
N TYR A 290 -12.85 4.59 -2.21
CA TYR A 290 -12.19 3.68 -3.15
C TYR A 290 -12.14 2.20 -2.71
N PRO A 291 -11.76 1.86 -1.46
CA PRO A 291 -11.62 0.47 -1.05
C PRO A 291 -12.92 -0.15 -0.53
N LEU A 292 -13.02 -1.47 -0.66
CA LEU A 292 -13.97 -2.30 0.07
C LEU A 292 -13.31 -2.85 1.33
N TYR A 293 -14.05 -2.87 2.44
CA TYR A 293 -13.62 -3.52 3.66
C TYR A 293 -14.45 -4.75 3.97
N MET A 294 -13.77 -5.78 4.48
CA MET A 294 -14.33 -7.09 4.75
C MET A 294 -14.08 -7.47 6.21
N SER A 295 -15.10 -8.04 6.85
CA SER A 295 -14.97 -8.62 8.18
C SER A 295 -13.88 -9.69 8.23
N ARG A 296 -13.31 -9.96 9.41
CA ARG A 296 -12.20 -10.92 9.56
C ARG A 296 -12.60 -12.35 9.18
N ASP A 297 -13.84 -12.75 9.47
CA ASP A 297 -14.38 -14.04 9.01
C ASP A 297 -14.63 -14.05 7.49
N GLY A 298 -14.57 -12.88 6.85
CA GLY A 298 -14.93 -12.62 5.47
C GLY A 298 -16.29 -13.17 5.21
N LYS A 299 -17.32 -12.49 5.71
CA LYS A 299 -18.72 -12.82 5.43
C LYS A 299 -19.53 -11.58 5.08
N VAL A 300 -19.14 -10.42 5.60
CA VAL A 300 -19.86 -9.17 5.42
C VAL A 300 -18.91 -8.03 5.08
N LEU A 301 -19.38 -7.12 4.23
CA LEU A 301 -18.72 -5.84 4.03
C LEU A 301 -18.90 -4.99 5.30
N ILE A 302 -17.84 -4.29 5.65
CA ILE A 302 -17.78 -3.41 6.83
C ILE A 302 -17.31 -2.02 6.40
N SER A 303 -17.40 -1.05 7.30
CA SER A 303 -16.84 0.29 7.08
C SER A 303 -15.33 0.34 7.33
N ALA A 304 -14.68 1.43 6.91
CA ALA A 304 -13.26 1.67 7.19
C ALA A 304 -12.97 1.74 8.70
N GLU A 305 -13.88 2.36 9.46
CA GLU A 305 -13.83 2.50 10.91
C GLU A 305 -13.92 1.12 11.58
N GLN A 306 -14.87 0.28 11.17
CA GLN A 306 -15.01 -1.08 11.68
C GLN A 306 -13.78 -1.95 11.36
N ALA A 307 -13.17 -1.74 10.19
CA ALA A 307 -11.93 -2.41 9.82
C ALA A 307 -10.78 -1.95 10.73
N LEU A 308 -10.67 -0.65 10.99
CA LEU A 308 -9.68 -0.08 11.92
C LEU A 308 -9.83 -0.67 13.33
N ASP A 309 -11.05 -0.66 13.89
CA ASP A 309 -11.33 -1.24 15.21
C ASP A 309 -10.91 -2.70 15.28
N THR A 310 -11.21 -3.47 14.23
CA THR A 310 -10.82 -4.87 14.12
C THR A 310 -9.30 -5.04 14.12
N LEU A 311 -8.56 -4.16 13.42
CA LEU A 311 -7.10 -4.18 13.40
C LEU A 311 -6.51 -3.84 14.78
N VAL A 312 -7.04 -2.82 15.46
CA VAL A 312 -6.60 -2.42 16.80
C VAL A 312 -6.79 -3.55 17.80
N GLN A 313 -7.99 -4.14 17.85
CA GLN A 313 -8.30 -5.27 18.73
C GLN A 313 -7.40 -6.48 18.44
N TRP A 314 -7.09 -6.72 17.17
CA TRP A 314 -6.22 -7.82 16.78
C TRP A 314 -4.77 -7.61 17.25
N ARG A 315 -4.23 -6.39 17.12
CA ARG A 315 -2.88 -6.04 17.60
C ARG A 315 -2.75 -6.28 19.10
N GLN A 316 -3.73 -5.83 19.89
CA GLN A 316 -3.75 -6.03 21.34
C GLN A 316 -3.73 -7.53 21.69
N ARG A 317 -4.55 -8.35 21.03
CA ARG A 317 -4.58 -9.81 21.28
C ARG A 317 -3.28 -10.52 20.89
N ARG A 318 -2.60 -10.10 19.82
CA ARG A 318 -1.28 -10.66 19.42
C ARG A 318 -0.18 -10.30 20.41
N GLY A 319 -0.23 -9.10 21.01
CA GLY A 319 0.70 -8.70 22.07
C GLY A 319 0.61 -9.56 23.33
N MET A 320 -0.49 -10.28 23.55
CA MET A 320 -0.72 -11.08 24.76
C MET A 320 -0.31 -12.56 24.66
N LYS A 321 0.01 -13.12 23.47
CA LYS A 321 0.37 -14.55 23.33
C LYS A 321 1.34 -14.80 22.16
N VAL A 322 2.60 -15.08 22.46
CA VAL A 322 3.51 -15.80 21.53
C VAL A 322 3.81 -17.18 22.11
N HIS A 323 3.00 -18.17 21.73
CA HIS A 323 3.23 -19.57 22.06
C HIS A 323 4.15 -20.21 21.02
N TRP A 324 5.27 -20.77 21.48
CA TRP A 324 6.39 -21.31 20.70
C TRP A 324 6.02 -22.34 19.62
N TRP A 325 4.91 -23.07 19.78
CA TRP A 325 4.41 -24.07 18.82
C TRP A 325 3.97 -23.46 17.47
N GLN A 326 3.62 -22.17 17.44
CA GLN A 326 3.27 -21.47 16.19
C GLN A 326 4.48 -21.21 15.28
N ARG A 327 5.72 -21.42 15.75
CA ARG A 327 6.93 -21.41 14.90
C ARG A 327 7.08 -22.70 14.08
N ILE A 328 6.57 -23.83 14.56
CA ILE A 328 6.75 -25.14 13.92
C ILE A 328 5.74 -25.32 12.76
N THR A 329 4.51 -24.84 12.93
CA THR A 329 3.48 -24.86 11.86
C THR A 329 3.83 -23.92 10.68
N ARG A 330 4.67 -22.89 10.91
CA ARG A 330 5.13 -21.93 9.89
C ARG A 330 6.08 -22.55 8.85
N THR A 331 6.88 -23.54 9.22
CA THR A 331 7.80 -24.21 8.29
C THR A 331 7.03 -25.13 7.34
N ILE A 332 5.99 -25.81 7.84
CA ILE A 332 5.18 -26.75 7.08
C ILE A 332 4.29 -26.03 6.05
N LEU A 333 3.69 -24.89 6.43
CA LEU A 333 2.86 -24.08 5.51
C LEU A 333 3.67 -23.47 4.35
N ARG A 334 4.97 -23.15 4.55
CA ARG A 334 5.86 -22.66 3.48
C ARG A 334 6.18 -23.72 2.44
N ILE A 335 6.26 -24.99 2.83
CA ILE A 335 6.55 -26.11 1.93
C ILE A 335 5.29 -26.48 1.11
N PHE A 336 4.10 -26.33 1.68
CA PHE A 336 2.84 -26.74 1.03
C PHE A 336 2.12 -25.65 0.21
N ILE A 337 2.31 -24.36 0.49
CA ILE A 337 1.49 -23.29 -0.13
C ILE A 337 2.12 -22.68 -1.40
N GLY A 338 3.35 -23.07 -1.77
CA GLY A 338 3.89 -22.73 -3.10
C GLY A 338 3.88 -21.22 -3.41
N VAL A 339 4.21 -20.39 -2.42
CA VAL A 339 4.45 -18.96 -2.65
C VAL A 339 5.90 -18.83 -3.12
N ARG A 340 6.08 -18.64 -4.43
CA ARG A 340 7.34 -18.14 -5.00
C ARG A 340 7.45 -16.64 -4.85
#